data_AF-T1BXZ9-F1
#
_entry.id   AF-T1BXZ9-F1
#
_cell.length_a   1.000
_cell.length_b   1.000
_cell.length_c   1.000
_cell.angle_alpha   90.00
_cell.angle_beta   90.00
_cell.angle_gamma   90.00
#
_symmetry.space_group_name_H-M   'P 1'
#
loop_
_entity.id
_entity.type
_entity.pdbx_description
1 polymer ?
#
loop_
_entity_poly.entity_id
_entity_poly.type
_entity_poly.pdbx_seq_one_letter_code
_entity_poly.pdbx_strand_id
1 'polypeptide(L)'
;MATTRARVSVSLMAYSGLRPETLGDYEGTDCLRLSDIEGVKISGTGVEFENIPAKLRVRSNLSKARNEYFTFIGKEGLDYLMEYLNRRIQEGENITLNSPVLQLDPKGEKKRGKERNDYLRTQLVARDIKKAIVNAGFDWRPYVLRA
;
A
#
# COMPACT_ATOMS: atom_id res chain seq x y z
N MET A 1 1.22 6.57 -17.75
CA MET A 1 1.78 7.03 -16.46
C MET A 1 1.22 6.19 -15.32
N ALA A 2 2.00 5.88 -14.28
CA ALA A 2 1.54 5.08 -13.14
C ALA A 2 0.63 5.89 -12.20
N THR A 3 -0.40 5.25 -11.63
CA THR A 3 -1.26 5.88 -10.62
C THR A 3 -0.48 6.13 -9.33
N THR A 4 -0.92 7.07 -8.49
CA THR A 4 -0.32 7.32 -7.16
C THR A 4 -0.32 6.05 -6.32
N ARG A 5 -1.43 5.30 -6.28
CA ARG A 5 -1.48 3.98 -5.62
C ARG A 5 -0.42 3.02 -6.16
N ALA A 6 -0.26 2.90 -7.48
CA ALA A 6 0.73 2.00 -8.07
C ALA A 6 2.16 2.42 -7.73
N ARG A 7 2.46 3.73 -7.71
CA ARG A 7 3.77 4.26 -7.27
C ARG A 7 4.08 3.83 -5.83
N VAL A 8 3.12 4.00 -4.92
CA VAL A 8 3.27 3.54 -3.52
C VAL A 8 3.48 2.03 -3.45
N SER A 9 2.64 1.22 -4.13
CA SER A 9 2.78 -0.24 -4.15
C SER A 9 4.15 -0.69 -4.66
N VAL A 10 4.64 -0.09 -5.75
CA VAL A 10 5.97 -0.38 -6.30
C VAL A 10 7.07 0.00 -5.30
N SER A 11 7.00 1.20 -4.71
CA SER A 11 8.01 1.66 -3.75
C SER A 11 8.09 0.80 -2.49
N LEU A 12 6.94 0.36 -1.95
CA LEU A 12 6.89 -0.55 -0.81
C LEU A 12 7.45 -1.94 -1.16
N MET A 13 7.24 -2.43 -2.38
CA MET A 13 7.84 -3.70 -2.78
C MET A 13 9.35 -3.56 -3.00
N ALA A 14 9.78 -2.51 -3.70
CA ALA A 14 11.16 -2.31 -4.13
C ALA A 14 12.09 -1.89 -2.98
N TYR A 15 11.64 -0.97 -2.12
CA TYR A 15 12.50 -0.37 -1.11
C TYR A 15 12.39 -1.03 0.26
N SER A 16 11.32 -1.78 0.53
CA SER A 16 11.14 -2.48 1.81
C SER A 16 10.95 -3.99 1.68
N GLY A 17 11.01 -4.54 0.46
CA GLY A 17 10.98 -5.98 0.20
C GLY A 17 9.64 -6.65 0.51
N LEU A 18 8.58 -5.87 0.69
CA LEU A 18 7.25 -6.37 1.05
C LEU A 18 6.66 -7.25 -0.07
N ARG A 19 5.87 -8.24 0.32
CA ARG A 19 5.10 -9.05 -0.63
C ARG A 19 3.83 -8.30 -1.05
N PRO A 20 3.33 -8.53 -2.27
CA PRO A 20 2.04 -7.98 -2.67
C PRO A 20 0.92 -8.28 -1.66
N GLU A 21 0.93 -9.49 -1.08
CA GLU A 21 -0.06 -9.96 -0.11
C GLU A 21 0.05 -9.27 1.27
N THR A 22 1.21 -8.69 1.58
CA THR A 22 1.35 -7.86 2.79
C THR A 22 0.66 -6.50 2.60
N LEU A 23 0.60 -5.99 1.37
CA LEU A 23 -0.06 -4.72 1.06
C LEU A 23 -1.58 -4.84 1.07
N GLY A 24 -2.10 -6.04 0.80
CA GLY A 24 -3.51 -6.40 0.88
C GLY A 24 -3.64 -7.90 0.69
N ASP A 25 -4.31 -8.57 1.61
CA ASP A 25 -4.30 -10.03 1.68
C ASP A 25 -5.09 -10.70 0.55
N TYR A 26 -5.02 -12.02 0.48
CA TYR A 26 -5.62 -12.77 -0.62
C TYR A 26 -7.16 -12.68 -0.63
N GLU A 27 -7.80 -12.61 0.54
CA GLU A 27 -9.26 -12.56 0.69
C GLU A 27 -9.83 -11.13 0.65
N GLY A 28 -9.00 -10.11 0.89
CA GLY A 28 -9.40 -8.71 1.05
C GLY A 28 -9.96 -8.41 2.44
N THR A 29 -9.49 -9.13 3.46
CA THR A 29 -9.94 -9.03 4.87
C THR A 29 -8.96 -8.29 5.78
N ASP A 30 -7.70 -8.14 5.36
CA ASP A 30 -6.71 -7.29 6.05
C ASP A 30 -5.64 -6.75 5.08
N CYS A 31 -4.87 -5.78 5.54
CA CYS A 31 -3.84 -5.09 4.75
C CYS A 31 -2.81 -4.37 5.64
N LEU A 32 -1.73 -3.85 5.05
CA LEU A 32 -0.83 -2.95 5.77
C LEU A 32 -1.56 -1.65 6.16
N ARG A 33 -1.50 -1.28 7.45
CA ARG A 33 -2.18 -0.08 8.00
C ARG A 33 -1.18 1.01 8.34
N LEU A 34 -1.66 2.24 8.52
CA LEU A 34 -0.79 3.35 8.96
C LEU A 34 -0.20 3.12 10.35
N SER A 35 -0.92 2.44 11.24
CA SER A 35 -0.43 2.03 12.57
C SER A 35 0.72 1.03 12.52
N ASP A 36 0.95 0.38 11.38
CA ASP A 36 2.08 -0.51 11.17
C ASP A 36 3.35 0.25 10.75
N ILE A 37 3.28 1.57 10.54
CA ILE A 37 4.40 2.45 10.18
C ILE A 37 4.78 3.31 11.39
N GLU A 38 6.06 3.30 11.75
CA GLU A 38 6.55 4.11 12.87
C GLU A 38 6.63 5.60 12.50
N GLY A 39 6.26 6.49 13.43
CA GLY A 39 6.41 7.94 13.26
C GLY A 39 5.34 8.61 12.42
N VAL A 40 4.20 7.95 12.16
CA VAL A 40 3.07 8.57 11.42
C VAL A 40 2.41 9.67 12.25
N LYS A 41 2.32 10.87 11.68
CA LYS A 41 1.48 11.97 12.18
C LYS A 41 0.36 12.25 11.20
N ILE A 42 -0.87 12.22 11.69
CA ILE A 42 -2.06 12.54 10.92
C ILE A 42 -2.61 13.86 11.43
N SER A 43 -2.82 14.79 10.51
CA SER A 43 -3.47 16.07 10.75
C SER A 43 -4.62 16.26 9.75
N GLY A 44 -5.51 17.21 10.00
CA GLY A 44 -6.58 17.53 9.04
C GLY A 44 -6.08 18.02 7.68
N THR A 45 -4.82 18.44 7.59
CA THR A 45 -4.20 18.97 6.37
C THR A 45 -3.30 17.96 5.65
N GLY A 46 -2.98 16.82 6.26
CA GLY A 46 -2.10 15.81 5.66
C GLY A 46 -1.52 14.80 6.64
N VAL A 47 -0.70 13.90 6.09
CA VAL A 47 0.09 12.90 6.80
C VAL A 47 1.57 13.23 6.68
N GLU A 48 2.30 13.12 7.79
CA GLU A 48 3.75 13.28 7.85
C GLU A 48 4.40 12.07 8.55
N PHE A 49 5.71 11.89 8.33
CA PHE A 49 6.50 10.81 8.92
C PHE A 49 7.73 11.40 9.63
N GLU A 50 7.84 11.19 10.95
CA GLU A 50 8.95 11.71 11.76
C GLU A 50 10.26 10.93 11.56
N ASN A 51 10.15 9.64 11.25
CA ASN A 51 11.30 8.74 11.18
C ASN A 51 11.71 8.47 9.74
N ILE A 52 12.99 8.69 9.42
CA ILE A 52 13.58 8.38 8.11
C ILE A 52 14.91 7.61 8.33
N PRO A 53 14.99 6.33 7.94
CA PRO A 53 13.91 5.51 7.38
C PRO A 53 12.84 5.17 8.43
N ALA A 54 11.59 5.02 7.98
CA ALA A 54 10.50 4.59 8.85
C ALA A 54 10.52 3.06 8.99
N LYS A 55 10.36 2.56 10.23
CA LYS A 55 10.18 1.13 10.48
C LYS A 55 8.76 0.72 10.10
N LEU A 56 8.65 -0.38 9.35
CA LEU A 56 7.39 -1.00 8.94
C LEU A 56 7.24 -2.33 9.66
N ARG A 57 6.21 -2.48 10.49
CA ARG A 57 5.86 -3.74 11.13
C ARG A 57 4.98 -4.57 10.20
N VAL A 58 5.37 -5.80 9.92
CA VAL A 58 4.54 -6.77 9.22
C VAL A 58 3.96 -7.75 10.23
N ARG A 59 2.68 -7.57 10.52
CA ARG A 59 1.91 -8.41 11.45
C ARG A 59 1.94 -9.88 11.00
N SER A 60 1.88 -10.79 11.97
CA SER A 60 1.97 -12.24 11.73
C SER A 60 0.96 -12.76 10.70
N ASN A 61 -0.27 -12.23 10.70
CA ASN A 61 -1.33 -12.60 9.76
C ASN A 61 -1.08 -12.14 8.32
N LEU A 62 -0.24 -11.12 8.11
CA LEU A 62 0.19 -10.64 6.78
C LEU A 62 1.54 -11.23 6.35
N SER A 63 2.11 -12.11 7.18
CA SER A 63 3.37 -12.82 6.94
C SER A 63 3.08 -14.25 6.50
N LYS A 64 3.66 -14.68 5.37
CA LYS A 64 3.53 -16.08 4.90
C LYS A 64 4.01 -17.11 5.92
N ALA A 65 5.05 -16.76 6.70
CA ALA A 65 5.61 -17.64 7.72
C ALA A 65 4.84 -17.57 9.05
N ARG A 66 3.79 -16.74 9.12
CA ARG A 66 2.99 -16.46 10.32
C ARG A 66 3.78 -15.90 11.51
N ASN A 67 4.96 -15.34 11.24
CA ASN A 67 5.78 -14.64 12.23
C ASN A 67 5.77 -13.15 11.94
N GLU A 68 5.64 -12.34 12.99
CA GLU A 68 5.84 -10.91 12.90
C GLU A 68 7.30 -10.59 12.58
N TYR A 69 7.53 -9.60 11.71
CA TYR A 69 8.84 -9.06 11.44
C TYR A 69 8.72 -7.57 11.14
N PHE A 70 9.86 -6.90 10.99
CA PHE A 70 9.88 -5.52 10.52
C PHE A 70 10.84 -5.36 9.34
N THR A 71 10.60 -4.31 8.58
CA THR A 71 11.47 -3.82 7.52
C THR A 71 11.52 -2.29 7.60
N PHE A 72 12.17 -1.64 6.65
CA PHE A 72 12.32 -0.19 6.61
C PHE A 72 11.91 0.37 5.27
N ILE A 73 11.42 1.61 5.25
CA ILE A 73 11.20 2.38 4.03
C ILE A 73 11.95 3.71 4.10
N GLY A 74 12.72 4.00 3.06
CA GLY A 74 13.48 5.24 2.95
C GLY A 74 12.63 6.43 2.51
N LYS A 75 13.28 7.60 2.45
CA LYS A 75 12.63 8.88 2.15
C LYS A 75 11.80 8.86 0.86
N GLU A 76 12.32 8.31 -0.24
CA GLU A 76 11.62 8.34 -1.53
C GLU A 76 10.27 7.60 -1.48
N GLY A 77 10.23 6.43 -0.81
CA GLY A 77 8.99 5.69 -0.62
C GLY A 77 8.01 6.42 0.29
N LEU A 78 8.51 7.10 1.33
CA LEU A 78 7.69 7.95 2.20
C LEU A 78 7.12 9.16 1.47
N ASP A 79 7.88 9.78 0.57
CA ASP A 79 7.42 10.92 -0.24
C ASP A 79 6.23 10.51 -1.13
N TYR A 80 6.31 9.37 -1.82
CA TYR A 80 5.19 8.84 -2.62
C TYR A 80 3.99 8.48 -1.75
N LEU A 81 4.22 7.89 -0.57
CA LEU A 81 3.17 7.53 0.36
C LEU A 81 2.45 8.78 0.89
N MET A 82 3.20 9.81 1.26
CA MET A 82 2.68 11.10 1.69
C MET A 82 1.84 11.78 0.60
N GLU A 83 2.33 11.86 -0.64
CA GLU A 83 1.57 12.40 -1.80
C GLU A 83 0.23 11.66 -1.94
N TYR A 84 0.25 10.33 -1.84
CA TYR A 84 -0.93 9.50 -1.98
C TYR A 84 -1.94 9.70 -0.84
N LEU A 85 -1.49 9.75 0.41
CA LEU A 85 -2.36 9.93 1.58
C LEU A 85 -2.94 11.34 1.64
N ASN A 86 -2.15 12.36 1.32
CA ASN A 86 -2.62 13.75 1.28
C ASN A 86 -3.69 13.94 0.22
N ARG A 87 -3.52 13.32 -0.96
CA ARG A 87 -4.56 13.31 -2.00
C ARG A 87 -5.85 12.66 -1.48
N ARG A 88 -5.77 11.54 -0.75
CA ARG A 88 -6.94 10.87 -0.17
C ARG A 88 -7.69 11.77 0.81
N ILE A 89 -6.96 12.48 1.67
CA ILE A 89 -7.55 13.48 2.59
C ILE A 89 -8.23 14.61 1.82
N GLN A 90 -7.58 15.13 0.76
CA GLN A 90 -8.16 16.17 -0.11
C GLN A 90 -9.42 15.70 -0.85
N GLU A 91 -9.51 14.41 -1.17
CA GLU A 91 -10.72 13.78 -1.74
C GLU A 91 -11.83 13.54 -0.69
N GLY A 92 -11.59 13.93 0.57
CA GLY A 92 -12.56 13.87 1.67
C GLY A 92 -12.50 12.58 2.49
N GLU A 93 -11.50 11.73 2.30
CA GLU A 93 -11.34 10.52 3.10
C GLU A 93 -10.86 10.86 4.53
N ASN A 94 -11.57 10.37 5.54
CA ASN A 94 -11.13 10.47 6.93
C ASN A 94 -10.07 9.41 7.24
N ILE A 95 -8.80 9.79 7.19
CA ILE A 95 -7.66 8.91 7.46
C ILE A 95 -7.39 8.84 8.96
N THR A 96 -7.24 7.61 9.47
CA THR A 96 -6.86 7.31 10.86
C THR A 96 -5.67 6.34 10.87
N LEU A 97 -5.08 6.10 12.04
CA LEU A 97 -4.01 5.10 12.16
C LEU A 97 -4.46 3.68 11.74
N ASN A 98 -5.75 3.37 11.83
CA ASN A 98 -6.27 2.07 11.39
C ASN A 98 -6.60 2.02 9.90
N SER A 99 -6.53 3.15 9.19
CA SER A 99 -6.81 3.20 7.75
C SER A 99 -5.79 2.38 6.96
N PRO A 100 -6.22 1.76 5.84
CA PRO A 100 -5.33 1.01 4.98
C PRO A 100 -4.31 1.95 4.33
N VAL A 101 -3.07 1.48 4.18
CA VAL A 101 -2.04 2.19 3.40
C VAL A 101 -2.49 2.35 1.96
N LEU A 102 -3.05 1.31 1.36
CA LEU A 102 -3.61 1.33 0.00
C LEU A 102 -5.13 1.21 0.05
N GLN A 103 -5.85 2.22 -0.46
CA GLN A 103 -7.31 2.25 -0.44
C GLN A 103 -7.90 1.63 -1.72
N LEU A 104 -9.06 0.97 -1.58
CA LEU A 104 -9.89 0.51 -2.69
C LEU A 104 -10.37 1.72 -3.52
N ASP A 105 -10.38 1.59 -4.85
CA ASP A 105 -10.89 2.67 -5.70
C ASP A 105 -12.36 2.94 -5.39
N PRO A 106 -12.79 4.13 -4.94
CA PRO A 106 -14.17 4.39 -4.58
C PRO A 106 -15.13 4.18 -5.75
N LYS A 107 -14.66 4.36 -6.99
CA LYS A 107 -15.45 4.28 -8.24
C LYS A 107 -15.59 2.88 -8.85
N GLY A 108 -14.97 1.84 -8.28
CA GLY A 108 -15.14 0.48 -8.80
C GLY A 108 -16.57 -0.01 -8.65
N GLU A 109 -17.25 -0.31 -9.76
CA GLU A 109 -18.62 -0.83 -9.80
C GLU A 109 -18.79 -1.96 -8.78
N LYS A 110 -19.85 -1.89 -7.95
CA LYS A 110 -20.31 -3.07 -7.21
C LYS A 110 -20.61 -4.12 -8.25
N LYS A 111 -19.85 -5.22 -8.30
CA LYS A 111 -20.27 -6.39 -9.09
C LYS A 111 -21.63 -6.79 -8.56
N ARG A 112 -22.67 -6.70 -9.41
CA ARG A 112 -24.06 -7.04 -9.07
C ARG A 112 -24.10 -8.29 -8.18
N GLY A 113 -24.59 -8.15 -6.96
CA GLY A 113 -24.79 -9.25 -6.01
C GLY A 113 -23.59 -9.69 -5.17
N LYS A 114 -22.43 -9.02 -5.22
CA LYS A 114 -21.30 -9.28 -4.30
C LYS A 114 -21.03 -8.07 -3.40
N GLU A 115 -20.92 -8.33 -2.11
CA GLU A 115 -20.39 -7.36 -1.16
C GLU A 115 -18.98 -6.94 -1.59
N ARG A 116 -18.66 -5.68 -1.33
CA ARG A 116 -17.34 -5.15 -1.59
C ARG A 116 -16.43 -5.66 -0.49
N ASN A 117 -15.23 -6.09 -0.84
CA ASN A 117 -14.22 -6.39 0.17
C ASN A 117 -13.92 -5.14 0.99
N ASP A 118 -13.52 -5.34 2.23
CA ASP A 118 -13.10 -4.26 3.13
C ASP A 118 -11.76 -3.66 2.68
N TYR A 119 -10.88 -4.48 2.11
CA TYR A 119 -9.53 -4.08 1.68
C TYR A 119 -9.18 -4.56 0.26
N LEU A 120 -8.11 -3.99 -0.29
CA LEU A 120 -7.55 -4.41 -1.57
C LEU A 120 -7.05 -5.84 -1.49
N ARG A 121 -7.42 -6.65 -2.48
CA ARG A 121 -6.86 -8.01 -2.63
C ARG A 121 -5.46 -7.96 -3.24
N THR A 122 -4.63 -8.95 -2.89
CA THR A 122 -3.32 -9.21 -3.50
C THR A 122 -3.35 -9.11 -5.03
N GLN A 123 -4.37 -9.69 -5.67
CA GLN A 123 -4.49 -9.70 -7.12
C GLN A 123 -4.64 -8.28 -7.71
N LEU A 124 -5.37 -7.38 -7.03
CA LEU A 124 -5.56 -6.01 -7.50
C LEU A 124 -4.27 -5.19 -7.34
N VAL A 125 -3.56 -5.37 -6.22
CA VAL A 125 -2.23 -4.79 -6.01
C VAL A 125 -1.27 -5.24 -7.12
N ALA A 126 -1.16 -6.55 -7.34
CA ALA A 126 -0.28 -7.11 -8.37
C ALA A 126 -0.65 -6.64 -9.79
N ARG A 127 -1.94 -6.53 -10.09
CA ARG A 127 -2.44 -6.02 -11.38
C ARG A 127 -2.02 -4.56 -11.61
N ASP A 128 -2.16 -3.71 -10.60
CA ASP A 128 -1.83 -2.29 -10.71
C ASP A 128 -0.32 -2.10 -10.91
N ILE A 129 0.50 -2.89 -10.21
CA ILE A 129 1.96 -2.92 -10.41
C ILE A 129 2.30 -3.40 -11.82
N LYS A 130 1.73 -4.52 -12.30
CA LYS A 130 1.99 -5.03 -13.65
C LYS A 130 1.62 -4.00 -14.72
N LYS A 131 0.50 -3.29 -14.56
CA LYS A 131 0.11 -2.19 -15.45
C LYS A 131 1.15 -1.06 -15.45
N ALA A 132 1.67 -0.69 -14.29
CA ALA A 132 2.72 0.34 -14.20
C ALA A 132 4.01 -0.09 -14.92
N ILE A 133 4.46 -1.34 -14.71
CA ILE A 133 5.64 -1.93 -15.36
C ILE A 133 5.47 -1.96 -16.89
N VAL A 134 4.33 -2.45 -17.39
CA VAL A 134 4.04 -2.53 -18.83
C VAL A 134 3.97 -1.13 -19.45
N ASN A 135 3.33 -0.18 -18.77
CA ASN A 135 3.28 1.21 -19.23
C ASN A 135 4.65 1.90 -19.26
N ALA A 136 5.63 1.37 -18.51
CA ALA A 136 7.02 1.81 -18.55
C ALA A 136 7.86 1.08 -19.62
N GLY A 137 7.25 0.20 -20.43
CA GLY A 137 7.90 -0.51 -21.53
C GLY A 137 8.52 -1.86 -21.17
N PHE A 138 8.26 -2.39 -19.96
CA PHE A 138 8.84 -3.65 -19.49
C PHE A 138 7.82 -4.79 -19.43
N ASP A 139 8.26 -6.04 -19.65
CA ASP A 139 7.42 -7.24 -19.47
C ASP A 139 7.69 -7.96 -18.13
N TRP A 140 8.26 -7.28 -17.15
CA TRP A 140 8.61 -7.93 -15.88
C TRP A 140 7.37 -8.37 -15.09
N ARG A 141 7.57 -9.40 -14.27
CA ARG A 141 6.59 -9.80 -13.24
C ARG A 141 6.75 -8.86 -12.03
N PRO A 142 5.67 -8.53 -11.30
CA PRO A 142 5.75 -7.68 -10.10
C PRO A 142 6.79 -8.14 -9.07
N TYR A 143 6.98 -9.46 -8.92
CA TYR A 143 7.94 -10.03 -7.98
C TYR A 143 9.41 -9.66 -8.25
N VAL A 144 9.75 -9.24 -9.48
CA VAL A 144 11.10 -8.79 -9.83
C VAL A 144 11.51 -7.56 -9.02
N LEU A 145 10.55 -6.75 -8.58
CA LEU A 145 10.83 -5.57 -7.76
C LEU A 145 11.43 -5.92 -6.39
N ARG A 146 11.29 -7.17 -5.91
CA ARG A 146 11.80 -7.60 -4.61
C ARG A 146 13.17 -8.30 -4.71
N ALA A 147 13.73 -8.42 -5.92
CA ALA A 147 14.96 -9.16 -6.19
C ALA A 147 16.20 -8.29 -6.00
#